data_AF-A0A953Z1S7-F1
#
_entry.id   AF-A0A953Z1S7-F1
#
_cell.length_a   1.000
_cell.length_b   1.000
_cell.length_c   1.000
_cell.angle_alpha   90.00
_cell.angle_beta   90.00
_cell.angle_gamma   90.00
#
_symmetry.space_group_name_H-M   'P 1'
#
loop_
_entity.id
_entity.type
_entity.pdbx_description
1 polymer ?
#
loop_
_entity_poly.entity_id
_entity_poly.type
_entity_poly.pdbx_seq_one_letter_code
_entity_poly.pdbx_strand_id
1 'polypeptide(L)'
;AGLYLMLGAEFLAFVQVIVYVGGTTILIMFGVMLTARSPVEVQRKGDNRALPAIIVVCLVLIPLLTTFMGLKVNWHDGVKAAETIAPQDTRNLGDMLLTSYIAPFVIASFVLLIALVGAAYLVRRREEPADAEPNEELARS
;
A
#
# COMPACT_ATOMS: atom_id res chain seq x y z
N ALA A 1 9.95 -8.79 -7.05
CA ALA A 1 9.68 -9.46 -8.34
C ALA A 1 10.70 -10.56 -8.64
N GLY A 2 12.02 -10.28 -8.66
CA GLY A 2 13.05 -11.30 -8.94
C GLY A 2 13.00 -12.53 -8.02
N LEU A 3 12.77 -12.33 -6.72
CA LEU A 3 12.57 -13.44 -5.78
C LEU A 3 11.34 -14.29 -6.10
N TYR A 4 10.23 -13.68 -6.53
CA TYR A 4 9.02 -14.44 -6.91
C TYR A 4 9.21 -15.24 -8.20
N LEU A 5 9.99 -14.72 -9.15
CA LEU A 5 10.38 -15.49 -10.34
C LEU A 5 11.26 -16.68 -9.98
N MET A 6 12.24 -16.50 -9.08
CA MET A 6 13.08 -17.60 -8.59
C MET A 6 12.29 -18.66 -7.83
N LEU A 7 11.17 -18.29 -7.21
CA LEU A 7 10.25 -19.21 -6.53
C LEU A 7 9.18 -19.82 -7.45
N GLY A 8 9.22 -19.56 -8.76
CA GLY A 8 8.23 -20.09 -9.71
C GLY A 8 6.84 -19.44 -9.63
N ALA A 9 6.70 -18.29 -8.95
CA ALA A 9 5.46 -17.55 -8.78
C ALA A 9 5.36 -16.40 -9.81
N GLU A 10 5.24 -16.75 -11.09
CA GLU A 10 5.32 -15.81 -12.22
C GLU A 10 4.18 -14.78 -12.20
N PHE A 11 2.94 -15.23 -11.98
CA PHE A 11 1.77 -14.33 -11.90
C PHE A 11 1.98 -13.23 -10.86
N LEU A 12 2.40 -13.60 -9.64
CA LEU A 12 2.61 -12.65 -8.55
C LEU A 12 3.80 -11.72 -8.82
N ALA A 13 4.83 -12.22 -9.50
CA ALA A 13 5.95 -11.39 -9.93
C ALA A 13 5.51 -10.26 -10.87
N PHE A 14 4.66 -10.54 -11.85
CA PHE A 14 4.11 -9.54 -12.76
C PHE A 14 3.14 -8.59 -12.05
N VAL A 15 2.24 -9.10 -11.21
CA VAL A 15 1.31 -8.26 -10.41
C VAL A 15 2.08 -7.28 -9.53
N GLN A 16 3.19 -7.70 -8.91
CA GLN A 16 4.06 -6.83 -8.12
C GLN A 16 4.59 -5.65 -8.95
N VAL A 17 4.99 -5.88 -10.19
CA VAL A 17 5.49 -4.80 -11.04
C VAL A 17 4.35 -3.89 -11.47
N ILE A 18 3.23 -4.44 -11.94
CA ILE A 18 2.10 -3.65 -12.47
C ILE A 18 1.44 -2.81 -11.37
N VAL A 19 1.08 -3.41 -10.23
CA VAL A 19 0.29 -2.72 -9.20
C VAL A 19 1.19 -1.88 -8.29
N TYR A 20 2.26 -2.47 -7.76
CA TYR A 20 3.06 -1.78 -6.74
C TYR A 20 4.01 -0.76 -7.36
N VAL A 21 4.77 -1.15 -8.40
CA VAL A 21 5.71 -0.23 -9.05
C VAL A 21 4.95 0.68 -10.03
N GLY A 22 4.11 0.11 -10.90
CA GLY A 22 3.41 0.84 -11.95
C GLY A 22 2.28 1.75 -11.46
N GLY A 23 1.52 1.33 -10.45
CA GLY A 23 0.41 2.11 -9.91
C GLY A 23 0.79 2.91 -8.68
N THR A 24 1.01 2.22 -7.57
CA THR A 24 1.10 2.84 -6.23
C THR A 24 2.33 3.72 -6.07
N THR A 25 3.51 3.22 -6.44
CA THR A 25 4.77 3.96 -6.26
C THR A 25 4.79 5.20 -7.14
N ILE A 26 4.35 5.10 -8.39
CA ILE A 26 4.27 6.23 -9.32
C ILE A 26 3.23 7.26 -8.83
N LEU A 27 2.06 6.84 -8.34
CA LEU A 27 1.07 7.75 -7.75
C LEU A 27 1.65 8.53 -6.56
N ILE A 28 2.36 7.84 -5.65
CA ILE A 28 3.04 8.48 -4.52
C ILE A 28 4.13 9.44 -5.00
N MET A 29 4.93 9.03 -5.99
CA MET A 29 5.96 9.89 -6.58
C MET A 29 5.37 11.16 -7.18
N PHE A 30 4.25 11.08 -7.91
CA PHE A 30 3.55 12.28 -8.39
C PHE A 30 3.08 13.16 -7.24
N GLY A 31 2.48 12.58 -6.20
CA GLY A 31 2.06 13.31 -5.00
C GLY A 31 3.22 14.05 -4.33
N VAL A 32 4.37 13.37 -4.17
CA VAL A 32 5.59 13.97 -3.61
C VAL A 32 6.14 15.05 -4.54
N MET A 33 6.27 14.80 -5.85
CA MET A 33 6.79 15.78 -6.82
C MET A 33 5.93 17.05 -6.86
N LEU A 34 4.61 16.93 -6.81
CA LEU A 34 3.69 18.08 -6.78
C LEU A 34 3.74 18.84 -5.45
N THR A 35 4.01 18.15 -4.34
CA THR A 35 4.05 18.73 -2.99
C THR A 35 5.45 19.23 -2.59
N ALA A 36 6.50 18.83 -3.32
CA ALA A 36 7.90 19.16 -3.03
C ALA A 36 8.28 20.65 -3.19
N ARG A 37 7.31 21.56 -3.30
CA ARG A 37 7.52 23.00 -3.54
C ARG A 37 7.98 23.80 -2.33
N SER A 38 8.00 23.24 -1.14
CA SER A 38 8.75 23.83 -0.04
C SER A 38 9.89 22.88 0.29
N PRO A 39 11.15 23.34 0.38
CA PRO A 39 12.05 22.67 1.30
C PRO A 39 11.29 22.72 2.61
N VAL A 40 10.75 21.58 3.02
CA VAL A 40 10.48 21.35 4.42
C VAL A 40 11.87 21.56 5.00
N GLU A 41 12.14 22.76 5.49
CA GLU A 41 13.14 23.00 6.50
C GLU A 41 12.71 22.00 7.55
N VAL A 42 13.27 20.79 7.46
CA VAL A 42 13.14 19.76 8.45
C VAL A 42 13.78 20.48 9.60
N GLN A 43 12.92 21.14 10.40
CA GLN A 43 13.32 21.79 11.62
C GLN A 43 13.94 20.64 12.36
N ARG A 44 15.26 20.58 12.25
CA ARG A 44 16.15 19.62 12.84
C ARG A 44 16.21 20.03 14.30
N LYS A 45 15.04 20.10 14.94
CA LYS A 45 14.89 20.02 16.36
C LYS A 45 15.32 18.59 16.61
N GLY A 46 16.61 18.46 16.86
CA GLY A 46 17.30 17.20 17.04
C GLY A 46 16.72 16.50 18.25
N ASP A 47 15.57 15.86 18.07
CA ASP A 47 15.12 14.82 18.94
C ASP A 47 15.89 13.56 18.56
N ASN A 48 17.20 13.62 18.80
CA ASN A 48 18.12 12.49 18.73
C ASN A 48 17.77 11.42 19.79
N ARG A 49 16.65 11.60 20.52
CA ARG A 49 16.01 10.64 21.44
C ARG A 49 15.16 9.61 20.70
N ALA A 50 14.65 9.91 19.50
CA ALA A 50 13.98 8.92 18.67
C ALA A 50 14.95 7.87 18.10
N LEU A 51 16.20 8.25 17.83
CA LEU A 51 17.24 7.34 17.34
C LEU A 51 17.53 6.14 18.28
N PRO A 52 17.81 6.34 19.59
CA PRO A 52 18.00 5.21 20.50
C PRO A 52 16.71 4.40 20.69
N ALA A 53 15.53 5.03 20.63
CA ALA A 53 14.26 4.30 20.69
C ALA A 53 14.07 3.37 19.47
N ILE A 54 14.35 3.84 18.26
CA ILE A 54 14.31 3.02 17.04
C ILE A 54 15.33 1.88 17.12
N ILE A 55 16.54 2.17 17.60
CA ILE A 55 17.59 1.15 17.77
C ILE A 55 17.15 0.06 18.75
N VAL A 56 16.58 0.42 19.90
CA VAL A 56 16.06 -0.53 20.90
C VAL A 56 14.92 -1.37 20.31
N VAL A 57 13.99 -0.76 19.57
CA VAL A 57 12.90 -1.50 18.90
C VAL A 57 13.46 -2.49 17.89
N CYS A 58 14.41 -2.10 17.05
CA CYS A 58 15.08 -3.02 16.12
C CYS A 58 15.85 -4.12 16.86
N LEU A 59 16.57 -3.78 17.93
CA LEU A 59 17.33 -4.74 18.75
C LEU A 59 16.44 -5.76 19.45
N VAL A 60 15.17 -5.44 19.72
CA VAL A 60 14.21 -6.38 20.32
C VAL A 60 13.48 -7.17 19.22
N LEU A 61 13.02 -6.50 18.15
CA LEU A 61 12.25 -7.17 17.11
C LEU A 61 13.05 -8.16 16.27
N ILE A 62 14.29 -7.81 15.90
CA ILE A 62 15.12 -8.68 15.06
C ILE A 62 15.37 -10.04 15.75
N PRO A 63 15.87 -10.11 17.00
CA PRO A 63 16.08 -11.40 17.66
C PRO A 63 14.76 -12.09 18.01
N LEU A 64 13.69 -11.35 18.30
CA LEU A 64 12.37 -11.94 18.52
C LEU A 64 11.88 -12.67 17.26
N LEU A 65 11.98 -12.02 16.09
CA LEU A 65 11.62 -12.60 14.81
C LEU A 65 12.52 -13.79 14.44
N THR A 66 13.84 -13.68 14.65
CA THR A 66 14.76 -14.80 14.34
C THR A 66 14.56 -15.97 15.28
N THR A 67 14.28 -15.73 16.56
CA THR A 67 13.94 -16.76 17.55
C THR A 67 12.60 -17.41 17.21
N PHE A 68 11.61 -16.63 16.79
CA PHE A 68 10.31 -17.15 16.37
C PHE A 68 10.41 -17.99 15.08
N MET A 69 11.20 -17.54 14.10
CA MET A 69 11.50 -18.31 12.88
C MET A 69 12.38 -19.54 13.15
N GLY A 70 13.26 -19.47 14.16
CA GLY A 70 14.22 -20.53 14.50
C GLY A 70 13.69 -21.60 15.45
N LEU A 71 12.67 -21.31 16.27
CA LEU A 71 12.28 -22.21 17.35
C LEU A 71 11.59 -23.50 16.89
N LYS A 72 10.81 -23.53 15.80
CA LYS A 72 10.07 -24.75 15.37
C LYS A 72 9.67 -24.80 13.90
N VAL A 73 10.45 -24.20 12.98
CA VAL A 73 10.16 -24.35 11.54
C VAL A 73 11.26 -25.18 10.90
N ASN A 74 11.00 -26.48 10.74
CA ASN A 74 11.78 -27.32 9.83
C ASN A 74 11.48 -26.84 8.40
N TRP A 75 12.21 -25.81 7.96
CA TRP A 75 12.12 -25.28 6.59
C TRP A 75 12.36 -26.34 5.53
N HIS A 76 13.07 -27.42 5.89
CA HIS A 76 13.33 -28.56 5.01
C HIS A 76 12.05 -29.25 4.51
N ASP A 77 10.99 -29.31 5.33
CA ASP A 77 9.71 -29.88 4.89
C ASP A 77 8.90 -28.87 4.05
N GLY A 78 9.03 -27.57 4.35
CA GLY A 78 8.42 -26.50 3.56
C GLY A 78 9.04 -26.32 2.17
N VAL A 79 10.35 -26.56 2.04
CA VAL A 79 11.07 -26.53 0.76
C VAL A 79 10.77 -27.77 -0.09
N LYS A 80 10.66 -28.96 0.51
CA LYS A 80 10.18 -30.17 -0.19
C LYS A 80 8.72 -30.04 -0.62
N ALA A 81 7.88 -29.43 0.22
CA ALA A 81 6.53 -29.07 -0.18
C ALA A 81 6.55 -28.12 -1.37
N ALA A 82 7.40 -27.09 -1.37
CA ALA A 82 7.59 -26.15 -2.49
C ALA A 82 8.07 -26.83 -3.79
N GLU A 83 8.90 -27.87 -3.70
CA GLU A 83 9.33 -28.70 -4.83
C GLU A 83 8.19 -29.57 -5.39
N THR A 84 7.25 -30.00 -4.53
CA THR A 84 6.01 -30.70 -4.94
C THR A 84 4.89 -29.76 -5.38
N ILE A 85 5.04 -28.45 -5.18
CA ILE A 85 4.13 -27.50 -5.81
C ILE A 85 4.49 -27.50 -7.28
N ALA A 86 3.64 -28.14 -8.08
CA ALA A 86 3.63 -27.99 -9.52
C ALA A 86 3.79 -26.50 -9.90
N PRO A 87 4.36 -26.19 -11.09
CA PRO A 87 4.43 -24.81 -11.58
C PRO A 87 3.13 -24.09 -11.24
N GLN A 88 3.21 -22.99 -10.50
CA GLN A 88 2.05 -22.27 -9.97
C GLN A 88 1.23 -21.78 -11.15
N ASP A 89 0.31 -22.64 -11.61
CA ASP A 89 -0.42 -22.40 -12.83
C ASP A 89 -1.39 -21.25 -12.55
N THR A 90 -1.23 -20.19 -13.33
CA THR A 90 -2.07 -18.99 -13.24
C THR A 90 -3.54 -19.36 -13.38
N ARG A 91 -3.84 -20.42 -14.14
CA ARG A 91 -5.20 -20.94 -14.29
C ARG A 91 -5.78 -21.47 -12.98
N ASN A 92 -5.03 -22.29 -12.25
CA ASN A 92 -5.47 -22.86 -10.98
C ASN A 92 -5.65 -21.78 -9.91
N LEU A 93 -4.78 -20.76 -9.89
CA LEU A 93 -4.94 -19.60 -9.02
C LEU A 93 -6.23 -18.83 -9.32
N GLY A 94 -6.55 -18.63 -10.60
CA GLY A 94 -7.81 -18.02 -11.02
C GLY A 94 -9.03 -18.81 -10.57
N ASP A 95 -9.02 -20.13 -10.76
CA ASP A 95 -10.12 -21.01 -10.36
C ASP A 95 -10.32 -20.98 -8.84
N MET A 96 -9.25 -21.06 -8.05
CA MET A 96 -9.33 -20.97 -6.59
C MET A 96 -9.83 -19.60 -6.10
N LEU A 97 -9.40 -18.50 -6.74
CA LEU A 97 -9.85 -17.15 -6.42
C LEU A 97 -11.34 -16.95 -6.66
N LEU A 98 -11.87 -17.53 -7.74
CA LEU A 98 -13.27 -17.37 -8.14
C LEU A 98 -14.20 -18.38 -7.48
N THR A 99 -13.68 -19.48 -6.93
CA THR A 99 -14.47 -20.51 -6.25
C THR A 99 -14.29 -20.46 -4.74
N SER A 100 -13.17 -20.99 -4.23
CA SER A 100 -12.92 -21.15 -2.80
C SER A 100 -12.66 -19.82 -2.08
N TYR A 101 -12.09 -18.85 -2.78
CA TYR A 101 -11.74 -17.53 -2.23
C TYR A 101 -12.62 -16.39 -2.79
N ILE A 102 -13.85 -16.70 -3.18
CA ILE A 102 -14.78 -15.70 -3.70
C ILE A 102 -15.09 -14.60 -2.67
N ALA A 103 -15.21 -14.95 -1.38
CA ALA A 103 -15.50 -13.99 -0.32
C ALA A 103 -14.43 -12.89 -0.18
N PRO A 104 -13.12 -13.20 -0.01
CA PRO A 104 -12.08 -12.17 0.01
C PRO A 104 -11.94 -11.43 -1.33
N PHE A 105 -12.20 -12.09 -2.46
CA PHE A 105 -12.19 -11.42 -3.77
C PHE A 105 -13.26 -10.33 -3.88
N VAL A 106 -14.48 -10.61 -3.41
CA VAL A 106 -15.57 -9.64 -3.36
C VAL A 106 -15.23 -8.48 -2.42
N ILE A 107 -14.68 -8.76 -1.24
CA ILE A 107 -14.27 -7.72 -0.28
C ILE A 107 -13.22 -6.80 -0.91
N ALA A 108 -12.20 -7.35 -1.57
CA ALA A 108 -11.17 -6.56 -2.26
C ALA A 108 -11.79 -5.67 -3.36
N SER A 109 -12.77 -6.18 -4.09
CA SER A 109 -13.49 -5.41 -5.13
C SER A 109 -14.23 -4.21 -4.53
N PHE A 110 -14.90 -4.39 -3.39
CA PHE A 110 -15.53 -3.27 -2.67
C PHE A 110 -14.50 -2.27 -2.14
N VAL A 111 -13.37 -2.73 -1.63
CA VAL A 111 -12.28 -1.84 -1.17
C VAL A 111 -11.77 -0.98 -2.33
N LEU A 112 -11.55 -1.57 -3.51
CA LEU A 112 -11.13 -0.82 -4.70
C LEU A 112 -12.21 0.18 -5.17
N LEU A 113 -13.48 -0.22 -5.14
CA LEU A 113 -14.60 0.67 -5.46
C LEU A 113 -14.65 1.86 -4.50
N ILE A 114 -14.53 1.60 -3.19
CA ILE A 114 -14.53 2.64 -2.15
C ILE A 114 -13.31 3.57 -2.35
N ALA A 115 -12.15 3.04 -2.69
CA ALA A 115 -10.96 3.85 -2.98
C ALA A 115 -11.19 4.79 -4.18
N LEU A 116 -11.79 4.29 -5.27
CA LEU A 116 -12.12 5.10 -6.45
C LEU A 116 -13.13 6.20 -6.12
N VAL A 117 -14.23 5.85 -5.45
CA VAL A 117 -15.27 6.81 -5.04
C VAL A 117 -14.69 7.83 -4.05
N GLY A 118 -13.87 7.38 -3.11
CA GLY A 118 -13.18 8.23 -2.14
C GLY A 118 -12.26 9.24 -2.82
N ALA A 119 -11.45 8.79 -3.80
CA ALA A 119 -10.60 9.67 -4.59
C ALA A 119 -11.41 10.69 -5.40
N ALA A 120 -12.49 10.26 -6.07
CA ALA A 120 -13.37 11.14 -6.84
C ALA A 120 -14.07 12.19 -5.95
N TYR A 121 -14.51 11.79 -4.75
CA TYR A 121 -15.12 12.68 -3.78
C TYR A 121 -14.11 13.71 -3.24
N LEU A 122 -12.87 13.30 -2.95
CA LEU A 122 -11.80 14.18 -2.47
C LEU A 122 -11.43 15.30 -3.47
N VAL A 123 -11.49 15.01 -4.77
CA VAL A 123 -11.17 15.99 -5.83
C VAL A 123 -12.30 16.99 -6.07
N ARG A 124 -13.54 16.66 -5.66
CA ARG A 124 -14.71 17.51 -5.87
C ARG A 124 -14.67 18.74 -4.95
N ARG A 125 -14.19 19.86 -5.48
CA ARG A 125 -14.28 21.18 -4.82
C ARG A 125 -15.75 21.59 -4.69
N ARG A 126 -16.13 22.15 -3.54
CA ARG A 126 -17.42 22.83 -3.39
C ARG A 126 -17.36 24.11 -4.19
N GLU A 127 -18.21 24.22 -5.21
CA GLU A 127 -18.59 25.51 -5.77
C GLU A 127 -19.41 26.22 -4.68
N GLU A 128 -18.76 27.10 -3.92
CA GLU A 128 -19.49 28.10 -3.12
C GLU A 128 -20.12 29.09 -4.13
N PRO A 129 -21.45 29.29 -4.11
CA PRO A 129 -22.07 30.32 -4.93
C PRO A 129 -21.60 31.68 -4.42
N ALA A 130 -20.85 32.38 -5.25
CA ALA A 130 -20.20 33.67 -4.97
C ALA A 130 -21.18 34.85 -5.04
N ASP A 131 -22.46 34.63 -4.73
CA ASP A 131 -23.54 35.55 -5.09
C ASP A 131 -24.49 35.75 -3.89
N ALA A 132 -23.93 36.07 -2.73
CA ALA A 132 -24.67 36.77 -1.68
C ALA A 132 -24.16 38.21 -1.62
N GLU A 133 -24.42 38.95 -2.70
CA GLU A 133 -24.12 40.37 -2.84
C GLU A 133 -24.88 41.18 -1.76
N PRO A 134 -24.18 41.92 -0.87
CA PRO A 134 -24.81 42.78 0.13
C PRO A 134 -25.18 44.13 -0.50
N ASN A 135 -26.28 44.15 -1.28
CA ASN A 135 -26.67 45.32 -2.09
C ASN A 135 -27.87 46.09 -1.52
N GLU A 136 -28.17 45.96 -0.22
CA GLU A 136 -29.30 46.68 0.38
C GLU A 136 -28.90 47.96 1.14
N GLU A 137 -27.62 48.20 1.41
CA GLU A 137 -27.21 49.37 2.22
C GLU A 137 -26.99 50.67 1.41
N LEU A 138 -26.90 50.60 0.07
CA LEU A 138 -26.79 51.79 -0.78
C LEU A 138 -28.15 52.38 -1.22
N ALA A 139 -29.27 51.71 -0.91
CA ALA A 139 -30.62 52.17 -1.26
C ALA A 139 -31.30 53.04 -0.17
N ARG A 140 -30.59 53.34 0.92
CA ARG A 140 -31.11 54.11 2.06
C ARG A 140 -30.46 55.48 2.28
N SER A 141 -29.64 55.94 1.33
CA SER A 141 -29.18 57.34 1.26
C SER A 141 -30.21 58.22 0.57
#